data_AF-A0A934VTW7-F1
#
_entry.id   AF-A0A934VTW7-F1
#
_cell.length_a   1.000
_cell.length_b   1.000
_cell.length_c   1.000
_cell.angle_alpha   90.00
_cell.angle_beta   90.00
_cell.angle_gamma   90.00
#
_symmetry.space_group_name_H-M   'P 1'
#
loop_
_entity.id
_entity.type
_entity.pdbx_description
1 polymer ?
#
loop_
_entity_poly.entity_id
_entity_poly.type
_entity_poly.pdbx_seq_one_letter_code
_entity_poly.pdbx_strand_id
1 'polypeptide(L)'
;MNKLLSVTAAGALLSTSALYGQIEINDNLSVTGFLDMSLYHVDDDNGDSTSFDLDQMELDFLFSFDEITGQVDIDYQRGETDEIDLEQAFITYDLGEGTSITAGKFLSYMGWETAEPTGL
;
A
#
# COMPACT_ATOMS: atom_id res chain seq x y z
N MET A 1 -23.21 3.68 -21.37
CA MET A 1 -22.44 4.96 -21.30
C MET A 1 -21.64 5.10 -22.60
N ASN A 2 -21.47 6.30 -23.16
CA ASN A 2 -20.77 6.47 -24.45
C ASN A 2 -19.33 5.94 -24.33
N LYS A 3 -18.91 5.06 -25.26
CA LYS A 3 -17.56 4.44 -25.32
C LYS A 3 -16.41 5.46 -25.18
N LEU A 4 -16.65 6.70 -25.58
CA LEU A 4 -15.72 7.82 -25.44
C LEU A 4 -15.40 8.16 -23.96
N LEU A 5 -16.37 8.03 -23.06
CA LEU A 5 -16.21 8.31 -21.63
C LEU A 5 -15.35 7.25 -20.94
N SER A 6 -15.57 5.96 -21.28
CA SER A 6 -14.76 4.85 -20.76
C SER A 6 -13.31 4.90 -21.25
N VAL A 7 -13.08 5.27 -22.51
CA VAL A 7 -11.73 5.44 -23.08
C VAL A 7 -11.01 6.65 -22.47
N THR A 8 -11.73 7.74 -22.17
CA THR A 8 -11.15 8.93 -21.53
C THR A 8 -10.77 8.65 -20.08
N ALA A 9 -11.59 7.89 -19.33
CA ALA A 9 -11.27 7.49 -17.96
C ALA A 9 -10.05 6.56 -17.89
N ALA A 10 -9.95 5.57 -18.78
CA ALA A 10 -8.78 4.69 -18.88
C ALA A 10 -7.50 5.46 -19.26
N GLY A 11 -7.60 6.47 -20.14
CA GLY A 11 -6.46 7.32 -20.52
C GLY A 11 -5.95 8.22 -19.39
N ALA A 12 -6.82 8.68 -18.49
CA ALA A 12 -6.42 9.48 -17.32
C ALA A 12 -5.68 8.64 -16.26
N LEU A 13 -6.13 7.39 -16.04
CA LEU A 13 -5.47 6.45 -15.12
C LEU A 13 -4.06 6.04 -15.60
N LEU A 14 -3.83 5.94 -16.91
CA LEU A 14 -2.50 5.69 -17.47
C LEU A 14 -1.53 6.88 -17.35
N SER A 15 -2.01 8.05 -16.93
CA SER A 15 -1.18 9.25 -16.74
C SER A 15 -0.73 9.48 -15.30
N THR A 16 -1.22 8.67 -14.34
CA THR A 16 -0.64 8.63 -13.01
C THR A 16 0.63 7.77 -13.08
N SER A 17 1.74 8.37 -13.47
CA SER A 17 3.04 7.83 -13.10
C SER A 17 2.98 7.60 -11.59
N ALA A 18 3.03 6.34 -11.16
CA ALA A 18 3.00 5.99 -9.75
C ALA A 18 3.98 6.90 -9.01
N LEU A 19 3.43 7.75 -8.15
CA LEU A 19 4.19 8.61 -7.24
C LEU A 19 4.75 7.68 -6.16
N TYR A 20 5.72 6.84 -6.52
CA TYR A 20 6.55 6.12 -5.57
C TYR A 20 7.51 7.13 -4.95
N GLY A 21 6.99 7.92 -4.00
CA GLY A 21 7.73 8.96 -3.33
C GLY A 21 7.38 8.92 -1.86
N GLN A 22 8.30 8.41 -1.04
CA GLN A 22 8.28 8.66 0.39
C GLN A 22 8.20 10.17 0.61
N ILE A 23 7.18 10.60 1.34
CA ILE A 23 6.95 11.98 1.72
C ILE A 23 7.63 12.20 3.07
N GLU A 24 8.72 12.96 3.07
CA GLU A 24 9.35 13.42 4.30
C GLU A 24 8.48 14.49 4.97
N ILE A 25 7.99 14.19 6.17
CA ILE A 25 7.19 15.13 6.98
C ILE A 25 8.12 16.01 7.81
N ASN A 26 9.15 15.40 8.38
CA ASN A 26 10.28 16.03 9.07
C ASN A 26 11.47 15.05 9.14
N ASP A 27 12.57 15.47 9.74
CA ASP A 27 13.81 14.70 9.90
C ASP A 27 13.63 13.31 10.55
N ASN A 28 12.54 13.08 11.28
CA ASN A 28 12.28 11.83 12.02
C ASN A 28 11.02 11.08 11.57
N LEU A 29 10.23 11.63 10.65
CA LEU A 29 8.97 11.04 10.20
C LEU A 29 8.84 11.17 8.69
N SER A 30 8.64 10.03 8.04
CA SER A 30 8.25 9.96 6.64
C SER A 30 7.04 9.06 6.46
N VAL A 31 6.29 9.31 5.38
CA VAL A 31 5.11 8.53 5.02
C VAL A 31 5.30 7.99 3.61
N THR A 32 5.04 6.70 3.43
CA THR A 32 5.02 6.05 2.12
C THR A 32 3.80 5.14 2.03
N GLY A 33 3.61 4.47 0.90
CA GLY A 33 2.54 3.52 0.71
C GLY A 33 2.10 3.45 -0.74
N PHE A 34 0.94 2.86 -1.00
CA PHE A 34 0.42 2.69 -2.34
C PHE A 34 -1.12 2.75 -2.42
N LEU A 35 -1.60 2.87 -3.66
CA LEU A 35 -3.01 2.88 -4.00
C LEU A 35 -3.20 2.01 -5.25
N ASP A 36 -4.02 0.97 -5.16
CA ASP A 36 -4.40 0.09 -6.27
C ASP A 36 -5.89 0.22 -6.58
N MET A 37 -6.20 0.41 -7.87
CA MET A 37 -7.54 0.70 -8.35
C MET A 37 -7.81 -0.02 -9.66
N SER A 38 -9.02 -0.57 -9.81
CA SER A 38 -9.44 -1.25 -11.02
C SER A 38 -10.60 -0.53 -11.70
N LEU A 39 -10.54 -0.54 -13.04
CA LEU A 39 -11.65 -0.20 -13.92
C LEU A 39 -11.91 -1.41 -14.80
N TYR A 40 -13.11 -1.97 -14.71
CA TYR A 40 -13.49 -3.16 -15.46
C TYR A 40 -14.77 -2.92 -16.26
N HIS A 41 -14.81 -3.46 -17.48
CA HIS A 41 -15.95 -3.38 -18.37
C HIS A 41 -16.31 -4.78 -18.87
N VAL A 42 -17.58 -5.16 -18.71
CA VAL A 42 -18.13 -6.41 -19.23
C VAL A 42 -19.13 -6.07 -20.32
N ASP A 43 -18.98 -6.73 -21.46
CA ASP A 43 -19.95 -6.79 -22.54
C ASP A 43 -20.42 -8.25 -22.63
N ASP A 44 -21.69 -8.50 -22.32
CA ASP A 44 -22.33 -9.82 -22.36
C ASP A 44 -23.75 -9.68 -22.94
N ASP A 45 -24.35 -10.80 -23.34
CA ASP A 45 -25.69 -10.84 -23.96
C ASP A 45 -26.80 -10.22 -23.09
N ASN A 46 -26.56 -10.08 -21.77
CA ASN A 46 -27.46 -9.46 -20.81
C ASN A 46 -27.28 -7.93 -20.64
N GLY A 47 -26.33 -7.33 -21.36
CA GLY A 47 -26.07 -5.89 -21.40
C GLY A 47 -24.72 -5.46 -20.81
N ASP A 48 -24.28 -4.27 -21.21
CA ASP A 48 -22.99 -3.69 -20.83
C ASP A 48 -22.97 -3.26 -19.35
N SER A 49 -21.89 -3.60 -18.64
CA SER A 49 -21.60 -3.09 -17.29
C SER A 49 -20.20 -2.49 -17.21
N THR A 50 -20.05 -1.44 -16.39
CA THR A 50 -18.75 -0.82 -16.10
C THR A 50 -18.65 -0.64 -14.60
N SER A 51 -17.57 -1.13 -14.01
CA SER A 51 -17.26 -1.02 -12.59
C SER A 51 -15.94 -0.29 -12.41
N PHE A 52 -15.85 0.48 -11.33
CA PHE A 52 -14.67 1.19 -10.90
C PHE A 52 -14.58 1.06 -9.40
N ASP A 53 -13.44 0.62 -8.89
CA ASP A 53 -13.26 0.30 -7.49
C ASP A 53 -11.84 0.64 -7.00
N LEU A 54 -11.74 0.90 -5.70
CA LEU A 54 -10.48 0.89 -4.96
C LEU A 54 -10.25 -0.56 -4.49
N ASP A 55 -9.14 -1.16 -4.90
CA ASP A 55 -8.86 -2.57 -4.60
C ASP A 55 -8.06 -2.72 -3.31
N GLN A 56 -7.01 -1.91 -3.18
CA GLN A 56 -6.15 -1.90 -2.02
C GLN A 56 -5.54 -0.51 -1.82
N MET A 57 -5.23 -0.17 -0.58
CA MET A 57 -4.42 0.98 -0.23
C MET A 57 -3.55 0.62 0.96
N GLU A 58 -2.36 1.19 1.05
CA GLU A 58 -1.53 1.11 2.25
C GLU A 58 -0.90 2.47 2.56
N LEU A 59 -0.74 2.76 3.85
CA LEU A 59 -0.05 3.92 4.37
C LEU A 59 0.90 3.53 5.50
N ASP A 60 2.17 3.86 5.31
CA ASP A 60 3.27 3.40 6.14
C ASP A 60 3.90 4.61 6.79
N PHE A 61 3.87 4.65 8.12
CA PHE A 61 4.46 5.72 8.91
C PHE A 61 5.82 5.26 9.42
N LEU A 62 6.88 5.84 8.87
CA LEU A 62 8.27 5.47 9.15
C LEU A 62 8.90 6.49 10.09
N PHE A 63 9.30 6.03 11.27
CA PHE A 63 9.92 6.81 12.33
C PHE A 63 11.41 6.50 12.43
N SER A 64 12.25 7.52 12.58
CA SER A 64 13.70 7.37 12.74
C SER A 64 14.25 8.37 13.75
N PHE A 65 14.82 7.87 14.85
CA PHE A 65 15.39 8.63 15.96
C PHE A 65 16.70 7.98 16.41
N ASP A 66 17.84 8.43 15.85
CA ASP A 66 19.17 7.89 16.15
C ASP A 66 19.21 6.34 16.04
N GLU A 67 19.37 5.61 17.14
CA GLU A 67 19.40 4.15 17.15
C GLU A 67 18.02 3.48 17.17
N ILE A 68 16.93 4.26 17.21
CA ILE A 68 15.55 3.76 17.25
C ILE A 68 14.87 4.03 15.91
N THR A 69 14.35 2.97 15.28
CA THR A 69 13.42 3.08 14.16
C THR A 69 12.08 2.46 14.52
N GLY A 70 11.01 2.92 13.89
CA GLY A 70 9.68 2.35 14.07
C GLY A 70 8.86 2.45 12.80
N GLN A 71 7.87 1.57 12.68
CA GLN A 71 6.99 1.51 11.52
C GLN A 71 5.58 1.14 11.98
N VAL A 72 4.59 1.81 11.38
CA VAL A 72 3.17 1.54 11.56
C VAL A 72 2.52 1.57 10.18
N ASP A 73 1.92 0.44 9.80
CA ASP A 73 1.34 0.24 8.48
C ASP A 73 -0.15 0.02 8.65
N ILE A 74 -0.93 0.78 7.88
CA ILE A 74 -2.38 0.72 7.88
C ILE A 74 -2.81 0.39 6.46
N ASP A 75 -3.45 -0.75 6.29
CA ASP A 75 -3.92 -1.22 5.00
C ASP A 75 -5.43 -1.08 4.89
N TYR A 76 -5.89 -0.94 3.65
CA TYR A 76 -7.26 -1.17 3.25
C TYR A 76 -7.28 -2.23 2.17
N GLN A 77 -8.09 -3.27 2.34
CA GLN A 77 -8.29 -4.30 1.32
C GLN A 77 -9.77 -4.59 1.10
N ARG A 78 -10.20 -4.42 -0.15
CA ARG A 78 -11.60 -4.62 -0.53
C ARG A 78 -12.01 -6.08 -0.39
N GLY A 79 -13.09 -6.32 0.36
CA GLY A 79 -13.70 -7.65 0.50
C GLY A 79 -13.17 -8.49 1.67
N GLU A 80 -12.24 -7.96 2.46
CA GLU A 80 -11.82 -8.56 3.73
C GLU A 80 -12.86 -8.31 4.84
N THR A 81 -12.80 -9.11 5.91
CA THR A 81 -13.76 -8.99 7.03
C THR A 81 -13.59 -7.66 7.78
N ASP A 82 -12.35 -7.23 7.94
CA ASP A 82 -11.96 -5.92 8.43
C ASP A 82 -11.26 -5.21 7.27
N GLU A 83 -12.02 -4.43 6.49
CA GLU A 83 -11.47 -3.78 5.29
C GLU A 83 -10.38 -2.75 5.59
N ILE A 84 -10.20 -2.35 6.85
CA ILE A 84 -9.07 -1.54 7.32
C ILE A 84 -8.42 -2.30 8.48
N ASP A 85 -7.14 -2.63 8.38
CA ASP A 85 -6.41 -3.33 9.43
C ASP A 85 -5.10 -2.60 9.78
N LEU A 86 -4.54 -2.95 10.94
CA LEU A 86 -3.18 -2.60 11.33
C LEU A 86 -2.27 -3.73 10.86
N GLU A 87 -1.65 -3.59 9.70
CA GLU A 87 -0.82 -4.65 9.12
C GLU A 87 0.47 -4.86 9.89
N GLN A 88 1.23 -3.79 10.16
CA GLN A 88 2.45 -3.85 10.96
C GLN A 88 2.50 -2.71 11.97
N ALA A 89 3.15 -2.98 13.10
CA ALA A 89 3.42 -2.02 14.15
C ALA A 89 4.59 -2.52 14.98
N PHE A 90 5.79 -2.04 14.68
CA PHE A 90 7.00 -2.49 15.34
C PHE A 90 8.01 -1.38 15.57
N ILE A 91 8.89 -1.63 16.53
CA ILE A 91 10.03 -0.77 16.86
C ILE A 91 11.30 -1.62 16.81
N THR A 92 12.38 -1.02 16.31
CA THR A 92 13.70 -1.62 16.25
C THR A 92 14.68 -0.72 17.00
N TYR A 93 15.51 -1.33 17.84
CA TYR A 93 16.64 -0.68 18.48
C TYR A 93 17.94 -1.28 17.96
N ASP A 94 18.82 -0.45 17.40
CA ASP A 94 20.16 -0.82 16.97
C ASP A 94 21.09 -0.90 18.19
N LEU A 95 21.65 -2.07 18.45
CA LEU A 95 22.62 -2.30 19.51
C LEU A 95 24.05 -2.00 19.07
N GLY A 96 24.25 -1.67 17.78
CA GLY A 96 25.54 -1.51 17.14
C GLY A 96 26.11 -2.83 16.60
N GLU A 97 27.21 -2.72 15.85
CA GLU A 97 27.96 -3.86 15.30
C GLU A 97 27.11 -4.81 14.42
N GLY A 98 26.05 -4.28 13.81
CA GLY A 98 25.13 -5.04 12.96
C GLY A 98 24.13 -5.91 13.73
N THR A 99 23.96 -5.65 15.04
CA THR A 99 22.97 -6.34 15.88
C THR A 99 21.83 -5.40 16.23
N SER A 100 20.59 -5.85 16.08
CA SER A 100 19.41 -5.09 16.50
C SER A 100 18.40 -5.98 17.22
N ILE A 101 17.48 -5.35 17.96
CA ILE A 101 16.32 -6.00 18.56
C ILE A 101 15.07 -5.33 18.02
N THR A 102 14.16 -6.13 17.46
CA THR A 102 12.86 -5.68 16.98
C THR A 102 11.74 -6.31 17.81
N ALA A 103 10.73 -5.52 18.15
CA ALA A 103 9.54 -5.98 18.86
C ALA A 103 8.28 -5.32 18.30
N GLY A 104 7.20 -6.10 18.16
CA GLY A 104 5.92 -5.61 17.65
C GLY A 104 5.17 -6.66 16.84
N LYS A 105 4.18 -6.19 16.08
CA LYS A 105 3.53 -6.93 14.99
C LYS A 105 4.31 -6.64 13.71
N PHE A 106 4.90 -7.66 13.12
CA PHE A 106 5.65 -7.57 11.87
C PHE A 106 5.62 -8.93 11.16
N LEU A 107 5.82 -8.91 9.84
CA LEU A 107 5.83 -10.13 9.04
C LEU A 107 7.02 -11.04 9.40
N SER A 108 6.81 -12.36 9.35
CA SER A 108 7.87 -13.32 9.68
C SER A 108 8.94 -13.35 8.60
N TYR A 109 10.22 -13.34 8.96
CA TYR A 109 11.35 -13.55 8.04
C TYR A 109 11.39 -14.94 7.37
N MET A 110 10.38 -15.79 7.56
CA MET A 110 10.32 -17.16 7.03
C MET A 110 9.13 -17.33 6.06
N GLY A 111 9.41 -17.28 4.76
CA GLY A 111 8.42 -17.58 3.71
C GLY A 111 8.86 -17.08 2.33
N TRP A 112 8.43 -17.78 1.27
CA TRP A 112 8.65 -17.35 -0.13
C TRP A 112 7.64 -16.31 -0.61
N GLU A 113 6.58 -16.09 0.18
CA GLU A 113 5.49 -15.13 -0.07
C GLU A 113 5.57 -13.91 0.86
N THR A 114 6.68 -13.75 1.61
CA THR A 114 6.79 -12.71 2.65
C THR A 114 7.35 -11.39 2.12
N ALA A 115 6.71 -10.85 1.11
CA ALA A 115 6.83 -9.43 0.76
C ALA A 115 5.46 -8.98 0.25
N GLU A 116 5.08 -7.76 0.58
CA GLU A 116 3.82 -7.14 0.16
C GLU A 116 3.59 -7.31 -1.36
N PRO A 117 2.34 -7.26 -1.85
CA PRO A 117 2.05 -7.35 -3.28
C PRO A 117 2.88 -6.39 -4.14
N THR A 118 3.30 -5.27 -3.55
CA THR A 118 4.12 -4.21 -4.16
C THR A 118 5.62 -4.36 -3.89
N GLY A 119 6.03 -5.26 -3.00
CA GLY A 119 7.41 -5.45 -2.56
C GLY A 119 7.95 -4.33 -1.66
N LEU A 120 7.05 -3.59 -1.01
CA LEU A 120 7.35 -2.70 0.10
C LEU A 120 7.47 -3.48 1.43
#